data_AF-A0A1C5Q6Y0-F1
#
_entry.id   AF-A0A1C5Q6Y0-F1
#
_cell.length_a   1.000
_cell.length_b   1.000
_cell.length_c   1.000
_cell.angle_alpha   90.00
_cell.angle_beta   90.00
_cell.angle_gamma   90.00
#
_symmetry.space_group_name_H-M   'P 1'
#
loop_
_entity.id
_entity.type
_entity.pdbx_description
1 polymer ?
#
loop_
_entity_poly.entity_id
_entity_poly.type
_entity_poly.pdbx_seq_one_letter_code
_entity_poly.pdbx_strand_id
1 'polypeptide(L)' 'MQDEDGIGIGLYLTREILSREEGYITVQSEYGKGSTFTIYLKR' A
#
# COMPACT_ATOMS: atom_id res chain seq x y z
N MET A 1 -12.94 -18.26 16.59
CA MET A 1 -11.96 -17.95 15.54
C MET A 1 -11.70 -16.47 15.72
N GLN A 2 -10.46 -16.09 15.99
CA GLN A 2 -10.12 -14.72 16.37
C GLN A 2 -10.19 -13.85 15.11
N ASP A 3 -11.18 -12.96 15.05
CA ASP A 3 -11.20 -11.87 14.08
C ASP A 3 -10.05 -10.93 14.47
N GLU A 4 -8.85 -11.18 13.95
CA GLU A 4 -7.79 -10.18 13.97
C GLU A 4 -8.17 -9.10 12.96
N ASP A 5 -9.07 -8.20 13.37
CA ASP A 5 -9.32 -6.97 12.65
C ASP A 5 -7.98 -6.25 12.49
N GLY A 6 -7.45 -6.27 11.27
CA GLY A 6 -6.23 -5.56 10.94
C GLY A 6 -6.45 -4.07 11.20
N ILE A 7 -5.55 -3.44 11.94
CA ILE A 7 -5.62 -2.01 12.34
C ILE A 7 -5.60 -1.05 11.11
N GLY A 8 -5.47 -1.57 9.88
CA GLY A 8 -5.47 -0.77 8.65
C GLY A 8 -4.16 -0.01 8.41
N ILE A 9 -3.12 -0.28 9.21
CA ILE A 9 -1.85 0.45 9.17
C ILE A 9 -0.92 0.03 8.01
N GLY A 10 -1.21 -1.07 7.33
CA GLY A 10 -0.33 -1.64 6.30
C GLY A 10 0.03 -0.66 5.19
N LEU A 11 -0.96 0.00 4.59
CA LEU A 11 -0.72 0.95 3.49
C LEU A 11 0.04 2.20 3.96
N TYR A 12 -0.25 2.67 5.18
CA TYR A 12 0.50 3.77 5.79
C TYR A 12 1.96 3.39 5.97
N LEU A 13 2.24 2.23 6.58
CA LEU A 13 3.60 1.73 6.76
C LEU A 13 4.33 1.56 5.43
N THR A 14 3.67 0.99 4.41
CA THR A 14 4.24 0.87 3.06
C THR A 14 4.65 2.23 2.50
N ARG A 15 3.80 3.25 2.61
CA ARG A 15 4.11 4.60 2.13
C ARG A 15 5.28 5.22 2.91
N GLU A 16 5.32 5.06 4.22
CA GLU A 16 6.40 5.57 5.07
C GLU A 16 7.75 4.91 4.74
N ILE A 17 7.77 3.58 4.55
CA ILE A 17 8.98 2.85 4.15
C ILE A 17 9.46 3.35 2.79
N LEU A 18 8.58 3.43 1.79
CA LEU A 18 8.94 3.89 0.46
C LEU A 18 9.46 5.32 0.46
N SER A 19 8.82 6.23 1.22
CA SER A 19 9.26 7.62 1.31
C SER A 19 10.66 7.77 1.88
N ARG A 20 11.08 6.88 2.81
CA ARG A 20 12.44 6.88 3.37
C ARG A 20 13.48 6.42 2.35
N GLU A 21 13.10 5.50 1.47
CA GLU A 21 13.93 4.97 0.40
C GLU A 21 13.82 5.79 -0.92
N GLU A 22 13.30 7.02 -0.83
CA GLU A 22 13.06 7.90 -1.98
C GLU A 22 12.20 7.27 -3.09
N GLY A 23 11.39 6.27 -2.73
CA GLY A 23 10.38 5.63 -3.54
C GLY A 23 8.98 6.17 -3.27
N TYR A 24 8.00 5.65 -4.01
CA TYR A 24 6.59 6.00 -3.83
C TYR A 24 5.65 4.89 -4.29
N ILE A 25 4.36 5.03 -3.95
CA ILE A 25 3.30 4.09 -4.31
C ILE A 25 2.13 4.84 -4.97
N THR A 26 1.56 4.25 -6.01
CA THR A 26 0.31 4.71 -6.64
C THR A 26 -0.74 3.61 -6.58
N VAL A 27 -2.03 4.01 -6.60
CA VAL A 27 -3.16 3.09 -6.56
C VAL A 27 -4.14 3.45 -7.65
N GLN A 28 -4.55 2.44 -8.40
CA GLN A 28 -5.64 2.51 -9.37
C GLN A 28 -6.69 1.50 -8.93
N SER A 29 -7.95 1.91 -8.79
CA SER A 29 -9.03 1.04 -8.35
C SER A 29 -10.25 1.25 -9.21
N GLU A 30 -10.91 0.15 -9.55
CA GLU A 30 -12.20 0.15 -10.22
C GLU A 30 -13.17 -0.78 -9.48
N TYR A 31 -14.31 -0.22 -9.07
CA TYR A 31 -15.34 -0.96 -8.34
C TYR A 31 -15.78 -2.20 -9.11
N GLY A 32 -15.83 -3.35 -8.43
CA GLY A 32 -16.20 -4.62 -9.06
C GLY A 32 -15.12 -5.25 -9.96
N LYS A 33 -13.99 -4.57 -10.21
CA LYS A 33 -12.85 -5.14 -10.95
C LYS A 33 -11.59 -5.33 -10.10
N GLY A 34 -11.41 -4.51 -9.07
CA GLY A 34 -10.33 -4.63 -8.09
C GLY A 34 -9.42 -3.41 -8.06
N SER A 35 -8.24 -3.59 -7.46
CA SER A 35 -7.26 -2.52 -7.26
C SER A 35 -5.86 -2.99 -7.65
N THR A 36 -5.10 -2.10 -8.28
CA THR A 36 -3.69 -2.26 -8.60
C THR A 36 -2.88 -1.25 -7.81
N PHE A 37 -1.88 -1.76 -7.09
CA PHE A 37 -0.91 -0.96 -6.34
C PHE A 37 0.43 -1.04 -7.07
N THR A 38 1.01 0.09 -7.43
CA THR A 38 2.29 0.14 -8.14
C THR A 38 3.33 0.81 -7.27
N ILE A 39 4.46 0.13 -7.07
CA ILE A 39 5.58 0.60 -6.24
C ILE A 39 6.72 1.04 -7.15
N TYR A 40 7.29 2.20 -6.84
CA TYR A 40 8.45 2.77 -7.50
C TYR A 40 9.57 2.90 -6.49
N LEU A 41 10.74 2.34 -6.82
CA LEU A 41 11.94 2.38 -5.99
C LEU A 41 13.00 3.21 -6.69
N LYS A 42 13.77 3.98 -5.92
CA LYS A 42 14.98 4.64 -6.43
C LYS A 42 16.02 3.57 -6.77
N ARG A 43 16.82 3.84 -7.83
CA ARG A 43 17.93 2.96 -8.25
C ARG A 43 19.14 3.09 -7.35
#